data_AF-A0A3D2FZH7-F1
#
_entry.id   AF-A0A3D2FZH7-F1
#
_cell.length_a   1.000
_cell.length_b   1.000
_cell.length_c   1.000
_cell.angle_alpha   90.00
_cell.angle_beta   90.00
_cell.angle_gamma   90.00
#
_symmetry.space_group_name_H-M   'P 1'
#
loop_
_entity.id
_entity.type
_entity.pdbx_description
1 polymer ?
#
loop_
_entity_poly.entity_id
_entity_poly.type
_entity_poly.pdbx_seq_one_letter_code
_entity_poly.pdbx_strand_id
1 'polypeptide(L)'
;MMTYTMDIAGLKRDLPLCPVSDDLYIGAFVMFGDVEMTIHAAKELLKRAPKFDYIIAPEAKAIPLAYEMSRQCGIPYLLARKKAKAYMTGIFEVHVHSITTGGTQTLIIDTADAERMNGKRILIVD
;
A
#
# COMPACT_ATOMS: atom_id res chain seq x y z
N MET A 1 -0.87 18.64 -19.41
CA MET A 1 -0.41 18.16 -18.09
C MET A 1 0.99 17.59 -18.31
N MET A 2 1.99 17.94 -17.49
CA MET A 2 3.31 17.30 -17.61
C MET A 2 3.22 15.88 -17.09
N THR A 3 3.81 14.94 -17.81
CA THR A 3 3.83 13.52 -17.45
C THR A 3 5.25 12.97 -17.48
N TYR A 4 5.48 11.92 -16.71
CA TYR A 4 6.68 11.12 -16.74
C TYR A 4 6.33 9.70 -17.19
N THR A 5 6.80 9.30 -18.36
CA THR A 5 6.58 7.94 -18.87
C THR A 5 7.47 6.96 -18.12
N MET A 6 6.87 5.99 -17.48
CA MET A 6 7.55 4.91 -16.77
C MET A 6 7.18 3.56 -17.38
N ASP A 7 8.17 2.66 -17.49
CA ASP A 7 7.96 1.24 -17.77
C ASP A 7 7.93 0.49 -16.44
N ILE A 8 6.79 -0.11 -16.11
CA ILE A 8 6.57 -0.87 -14.88
C ILE A 8 6.38 -2.33 -15.28
N ALA A 9 7.47 -3.09 -15.17
CA ALA A 9 7.53 -4.51 -15.51
C ALA A 9 7.03 -4.84 -16.94
N GLY A 10 7.28 -3.96 -17.91
CA GLY A 10 6.87 -4.11 -19.31
C GLY A 10 5.57 -3.39 -19.66
N LEU A 11 4.86 -2.82 -18.68
CA LEU A 11 3.68 -1.98 -18.92
C LEU A 11 4.05 -0.51 -18.82
N LYS A 12 3.81 0.24 -19.89
CA LYS A 12 4.06 1.69 -19.91
C LYS A 12 2.90 2.47 -19.31
N ARG A 13 3.22 3.48 -18.49
CA ARG A 13 2.25 4.45 -17.95
C ARG A 13 2.85 5.86 -17.97
N ASP A 14 2.00 6.83 -18.28
CA ASP A 14 2.33 8.25 -18.16
C ASP A 14 1.84 8.77 -16.81
N LEU A 15 2.77 8.94 -15.88
CA LEU A 15 2.46 9.39 -14.53
C LEU A 15 2.32 10.93 -14.53
N PRO A 16 1.19 11.49 -14.07
CA PRO A 16 1.07 12.94 -13.89
C PRO A 16 2.15 13.45 -12.94
N LEU A 17 2.88 14.49 -13.33
CA LEU A 17 3.86 15.12 -12.46
C LEU A 17 3.18 16.16 -11.56
N CYS A 18 3.28 15.94 -10.25
CA CYS A 18 2.76 16.81 -9.21
C CYS A 18 3.92 17.57 -8.54
N PRO A 19 3.97 18.91 -8.60
CA PRO A 19 4.98 19.69 -7.91
C PRO A 19 4.80 19.59 -6.39
N VAL A 20 5.91 19.45 -5.66
CA VAL A 20 5.97 19.47 -4.18
C VAL A 20 6.74 20.70 -3.71
N SER A 21 7.81 21.07 -4.40
CA SER A 21 8.55 22.33 -4.29
C SER A 21 8.95 22.81 -5.69
N ASP A 22 9.71 23.89 -5.79
CA ASP A 22 10.18 24.45 -7.07
C ASP A 22 11.09 23.48 -7.86
N ASP A 23 11.76 22.57 -7.17
CA ASP A 23 12.75 21.63 -7.71
C ASP A 23 12.38 20.14 -7.48
N LEU A 24 11.29 19.85 -6.78
CA LEU A 24 10.84 18.50 -6.47
C LEU A 24 9.46 18.22 -7.06
N TYR A 25 9.38 17.17 -7.88
CA TYR A 25 8.15 16.66 -8.47
C TYR A 25 7.96 15.20 -8.09
N ILE A 26 6.70 14.80 -7.88
CA ILE A 26 6.30 13.40 -7.68
C ILE A 26 5.51 12.94 -8.90
N GLY A 27 5.91 11.81 -9.48
CA GLY A 27 5.08 11.07 -10.45
C GLY A 27 3.93 10.40 -9.72
N ALA A 28 2.71 10.89 -9.92
CA ALA A 28 1.52 10.38 -9.26
C ALA A 28 1.16 8.99 -9.82
N PHE A 29 1.57 7.95 -9.12
CA PHE A 29 1.15 6.58 -9.40
C PHE A 29 -0.12 6.26 -8.60
N VAL A 30 -1.25 6.15 -9.31
CA VAL A 30 -2.56 5.84 -8.71
C VAL A 30 -3.13 4.62 -9.43
N MET A 31 -3.21 3.50 -8.72
CA MET A 31 -3.65 2.22 -9.30
C MET A 31 -5.18 2.06 -9.34
N PHE A 32 -5.94 2.99 -8.73
CA PHE A 32 -7.39 2.91 -8.73
C PHE A 32 -7.95 2.98 -10.15
N GLY A 33 -8.60 1.90 -10.58
CA GLY A 33 -9.15 1.76 -11.93
C GLY A 33 -8.18 1.16 -12.95
N ASP A 34 -6.88 1.10 -12.65
CA ASP A 34 -5.88 0.46 -13.51
C ASP A 34 -5.76 -1.04 -13.21
N VAL A 35 -6.78 -1.78 -13.66
CA VAL A 35 -6.91 -3.22 -13.40
C VAL A 35 -5.76 -4.02 -14.02
N GLU A 36 -5.34 -3.67 -15.23
CA GLU A 36 -4.23 -4.34 -15.92
C GLU A 36 -2.92 -4.20 -15.12
N MET A 37 -2.59 -2.97 -14.73
CA MET A 37 -1.39 -2.72 -13.92
C MET A 37 -1.47 -3.44 -12.57
N THR A 38 -2.64 -3.45 -11.94
CA THR A 38 -2.82 -4.10 -10.63
C THR A 38 -2.54 -5.60 -10.69
N ILE A 39 -3.13 -6.31 -11.67
CA ILE A 39 -2.93 -7.75 -11.85
C ILE A 39 -1.46 -8.06 -12.18
N HIS A 40 -0.87 -7.27 -13.08
CA HIS A 40 0.49 -7.49 -13.55
C HIS A 40 1.53 -7.20 -12.47
N ALA A 41 1.42 -6.06 -11.79
CA ALA A 41 2.32 -5.70 -10.70
C ALA A 41 2.25 -6.71 -9.55
N ALA A 42 1.05 -7.15 -9.15
CA ALA A 42 0.88 -8.18 -8.13
C ALA A 42 1.63 -9.48 -8.48
N LYS A 43 1.49 -9.95 -9.73
CA LYS A 43 2.17 -11.15 -10.22
C LYS A 43 3.69 -11.01 -10.16
N GLU A 44 4.23 -9.88 -10.62
CA GLU A 44 5.67 -9.66 -10.66
C GLU A 44 6.28 -9.44 -9.26
N LEU A 45 5.54 -8.79 -8.36
CA LEU A 45 5.95 -8.64 -6.96
C LEU A 45 5.94 -9.99 -6.22
N LEU A 46 4.93 -10.84 -6.42
CA LEU A 46 4.86 -12.15 -5.79
C LEU A 46 6.04 -13.07 -6.16
N LYS A 47 6.57 -12.98 -7.38
CA LYS A 47 7.79 -13.72 -7.77
C LYS A 47 9.01 -13.34 -6.95
N ARG A 48 9.03 -12.12 -6.41
CA ARG A 48 10.15 -11.54 -5.64
C ARG A 48 9.90 -11.57 -4.14
N ALA A 49 8.66 -11.83 -3.72
CA ALA A 49 8.29 -11.79 -2.32
C ALA A 49 9.03 -12.89 -1.54
N PRO A 50 9.52 -12.59 -0.32
CA PRO A 50 10.05 -13.61 0.58
C PRO A 50 8.93 -14.55 1.02
N LYS A 51 9.21 -15.54 1.88
CA LYS A 51 8.13 -16.29 2.54
C LYS A 51 7.43 -15.39 3.56
N PHE A 52 6.11 -15.27 3.46
CA PHE A 52 5.26 -14.51 4.39
C PHE A 52 4.02 -15.31 4.77
N ASP A 53 3.37 -14.90 5.85
CA ASP A 53 2.16 -15.53 6.39
C ASP A 53 0.92 -14.61 6.27
N TYR A 54 1.13 -13.29 6.19
CA TYR A 54 0.10 -12.29 5.94
C TYR A 54 0.66 -11.14 5.10
N ILE A 55 -0.23 -10.48 4.35
CA ILE A 55 0.04 -9.20 3.68
C ILE A 55 -0.55 -8.07 4.53
N ILE A 56 0.07 -6.88 4.56
CA ILE A 56 -0.53 -5.68 5.11
C ILE A 56 -0.33 -4.48 4.18
N ALA A 57 -1.39 -3.69 3.97
CA ALA A 57 -1.31 -2.39 3.30
C ALA A 57 -1.58 -1.24 4.28
N PRO A 58 -0.82 -0.13 4.19
CA PRO A 58 -0.88 0.96 5.16
C PRO A 58 -2.12 1.84 5.01
N GLU A 59 -2.62 2.01 3.79
CA GLU A 59 -3.75 2.89 3.49
C GLU A 59 -4.51 2.49 2.21
N ALA A 60 -5.43 3.33 1.77
CA ALA A 60 -6.40 3.01 0.74
C ALA A 60 -5.81 2.74 -0.65
N LYS A 61 -4.78 3.49 -1.10
CA LYS A 61 -4.27 3.37 -2.48
C LYS A 61 -3.60 2.03 -2.76
N ALA A 62 -3.03 1.41 -1.72
CA ALA A 62 -2.42 0.09 -1.80
C ALA A 62 -3.42 -1.07 -1.69
N ILE A 63 -4.69 -0.82 -1.33
CA ILE A 63 -5.71 -1.87 -1.17
C ILE A 63 -5.88 -2.72 -2.43
N PRO A 64 -6.01 -2.16 -3.66
CA PRO A 64 -6.15 -2.97 -4.87
C PRO A 64 -4.98 -3.94 -5.07
N LEU A 65 -3.76 -3.48 -4.82
CA LEU A 65 -2.56 -4.29 -4.96
C LEU A 65 -2.48 -5.40 -3.89
N ALA A 66 -2.73 -5.07 -2.62
CA ALA A 66 -2.74 -6.06 -1.54
C ALA A 66 -3.84 -7.12 -1.75
N TYR A 67 -5.03 -6.68 -2.16
CA TYR A 67 -6.13 -7.60 -2.52
C TYR A 67 -5.73 -8.51 -3.68
N GLU A 68 -5.16 -7.96 -4.74
CA GLU A 68 -4.83 -8.75 -5.92
C GLU A 68 -3.67 -9.72 -5.67
N MET A 69 -2.65 -9.31 -4.91
CA MET A 69 -1.61 -10.22 -4.43
C MET A 69 -2.21 -11.33 -3.56
N SER A 70 -3.09 -10.99 -2.62
CA SER A 70 -3.80 -11.95 -1.78
C SER A 70 -4.60 -12.96 -2.61
N ARG A 71 -5.35 -12.48 -3.62
CA ARG A 71 -6.14 -13.30 -4.53
C ARG A 71 -5.27 -14.29 -5.32
N GLN A 72 -4.09 -13.86 -5.76
CA GLN A 72 -3.18 -14.70 -6.55
C GLN A 72 -2.43 -15.74 -5.72
N CYS A 73 -2.02 -15.41 -4.49
CA CYS A 73 -1.24 -16.32 -3.64
C CYS A 73 -2.05 -17.12 -2.60
N GLY A 74 -3.33 -16.77 -2.40
CA GLY A 74 -4.21 -17.42 -1.41
C GLY A 74 -3.92 -17.03 0.04
N ILE A 75 -3.00 -16.09 0.29
CA ILE A 75 -2.66 -15.61 1.63
C ILE A 75 -3.49 -14.37 1.95
N PRO A 76 -4.22 -14.34 3.09
CA PRO A 76 -5.05 -13.19 3.44
C PRO A 76 -4.23 -11.92 3.68
N TYR A 77 -4.86 -10.78 3.40
CA TYR A 77 -4.30 -9.46 3.68
C TYR A 77 -5.03 -8.78 4.83
N LEU A 78 -4.29 -7.95 5.55
CA LEU A 78 -4.72 -7.10 6.65
C LEU A 78 -4.57 -5.65 6.22
N LEU A 79 -5.19 -4.74 6.96
CA LEU A 79 -5.14 -3.33 6.61
C LEU A 79 -4.93 -2.45 7.82
N ALA A 80 -3.89 -1.62 7.75
CA ALA A 80 -3.79 -0.48 8.65
C ALA A 80 -4.71 0.66 8.19
N ARG A 81 -4.95 1.61 9.10
CA ARG A 81 -5.80 2.77 8.87
C ARG A 81 -5.15 4.03 9.44
N LYS A 82 -5.59 5.19 8.94
CA LYS A 82 -5.22 6.50 9.52
C LYS A 82 -6.12 6.95 10.66
N LYS A 83 -7.29 6.32 10.81
CA LYS A 83 -8.33 6.69 11.79
C LYS A 83 -9.11 5.46 12.23
N ALA A 84 -9.50 5.43 13.50
CA ALA A 84 -10.33 4.38 14.09
C ALA A 84 -11.64 4.22 13.33
N LYS A 85 -12.13 2.98 13.27
CA LYS A 85 -13.42 2.63 12.67
C LYS A 85 -14.33 2.09 13.76
N ALA A 86 -15.63 2.36 13.64
CA ALA A 86 -16.63 2.00 14.64
C ALA A 86 -16.72 0.48 14.92
N TYR A 87 -16.27 -0.35 13.98
CA TYR A 87 -16.25 -1.81 14.11
C TYR A 87 -14.98 -2.36 14.77
N MET A 88 -14.00 -1.52 15.09
CA MET A 88 -12.76 -1.98 15.73
C MET A 88 -13.00 -2.28 17.21
N THR A 89 -12.47 -3.40 17.67
CA THR A 89 -12.66 -3.90 19.04
C THR A 89 -11.61 -3.35 20.02
N GLY A 90 -10.52 -2.85 19.46
CA GLY A 90 -9.47 -2.07 20.11
C GLY A 90 -8.56 -1.49 19.03
N ILE A 91 -7.57 -0.70 19.44
CA ILE A 91 -6.57 -0.15 18.51
C ILE A 91 -5.16 -0.34 19.05
N PHE A 92 -4.26 -0.79 18.19
CA PHE A 92 -2.84 -0.57 18.32
C PHE A 92 -2.47 0.59 17.43
N GLU A 93 -1.88 1.65 18.01
CA GLU A 93 -1.56 2.87 17.26
C GLU A 93 -0.11 3.29 17.41
N VAL A 94 0.39 3.95 16.37
CA VAL A 94 1.67 4.64 16.36
C VAL A 94 1.51 6.00 15.70
N HIS A 95 2.20 6.99 16.25
CA HIS A 95 2.30 8.33 15.66
C HIS A 95 3.61 8.46 14.89
N VAL A 96 3.51 8.89 13.63
CA VAL A 96 4.65 9.13 12.76
C VAL A 96 4.64 10.57 12.28
N HIS A 97 5.80 11.21 12.21
CA HIS A 97 5.91 12.56 11.65
C HIS A 97 6.18 12.48 10.15
N SER A 98 5.24 13.03 9.37
CA SER A 98 5.37 13.11 7.91
C SER A 98 6.32 14.24 7.53
N ILE A 99 7.32 13.92 6.72
CA ILE A 99 8.28 14.89 6.17
C ILE A 99 7.61 15.74 5.08
N THR A 100 6.83 15.10 4.20
CA THR A 100 6.30 15.73 2.97
C THR A 100 5.00 16.50 3.17
N THR A 101 4.13 16.04 4.06
CA THR A 101 2.82 16.67 4.27
C THR A 101 2.77 17.59 5.48
N GLY A 102 3.85 17.68 6.27
CA GLY A 102 3.91 18.49 7.49
C GLY A 102 2.81 18.12 8.49
N GLY A 103 3.06 17.14 9.35
CA GLY A 103 2.11 16.82 10.42
C GLY A 103 2.29 15.44 11.03
N THR A 104 1.67 15.23 12.19
CA THR A 104 1.57 13.91 12.82
C THR A 104 0.52 13.10 12.07
N GLN A 105 0.93 11.95 11.53
CA GLN A 105 0.01 10.93 11.04
C GLN A 105 -0.08 9.82 12.07
N THR A 106 -1.27 9.27 12.23
CA THR A 106 -1.48 8.09 13.06
C THR A 106 -1.67 6.90 12.12
N LEU A 107 -1.00 5.79 12.42
CA LEU A 107 -1.26 4.50 11.80
C LEU A 107 -1.83 3.57 12.88
N ILE A 108 -2.96 2.95 12.58
CA ILE A 108 -3.66 2.07 13.51
C ILE A 108 -3.93 0.70 12.88
N ILE A 109 -4.00 -0.32 13.73
CA ILE A 109 -4.43 -1.69 13.41
C ILE A 109 -5.44 -2.13 14.48
N ASP A 110 -6.46 -2.90 14.10
CA ASP A 110 -7.42 -3.50 15.06
C ASP A 110 -6.74 -4.58 15.90
N THR A 111 -7.15 -4.73 17.16
CA THR A 111 -6.57 -5.73 18.08
C THR A 111 -6.58 -7.14 17.50
N ALA A 112 -7.69 -7.55 16.89
CA ALA A 112 -7.81 -8.88 16.29
C ALA A 112 -6.80 -9.14 15.16
N ASP A 113 -6.50 -8.11 14.36
CA ASP A 113 -5.50 -8.22 13.30
C ASP A 113 -4.07 -8.20 13.88
N ALA A 114 -3.81 -7.41 14.92
CA ALA A 114 -2.53 -7.43 15.62
C ALA A 114 -2.23 -8.81 16.24
N GLU A 115 -3.25 -9.47 16.82
CA GLU A 115 -3.13 -10.84 17.34
C GLU A 115 -2.80 -11.85 16.23
N ARG A 116 -3.42 -11.73 15.06
CA ARG A 116 -3.09 -12.56 13.87
C ARG A 116 -1.65 -12.36 13.40
N MET A 117 -1.13 -11.16 13.54
CA MET A 117 0.24 -10.81 13.14
C MET A 117 1.31 -11.31 14.12
N ASN A 118 0.96 -11.59 15.37
CA ASN A 118 1.93 -11.93 16.40
C ASN A 118 2.73 -13.20 16.06
N GLY A 119 4.07 -13.09 16.03
CA GLY A 119 4.97 -14.18 15.67
C GLY A 119 4.89 -14.62 14.20
N LYS A 120 4.25 -13.84 13.32
CA LYS A 120 4.11 -14.13 11.88
C LYS A 120 5.03 -13.24 11.04
N ARG A 121 5.33 -13.71 9.83
CA ARG A 121 6.07 -12.94 8.83
C ARG A 121 5.07 -12.10 8.03
N ILE A 122 5.20 -10.79 8.16
CA ILE A 122 4.29 -9.84 7.53
C ILE A 122 4.96 -9.24 6.30
N LEU A 123 4.31 -9.36 5.14
CA LEU A 123 4.70 -8.64 3.93
C LEU A 123 3.98 -7.30 3.88
N ILE A 124 4.72 -6.19 3.95
CA ILE A 124 4.16 -4.85 3.73
C ILE A 124 4.09 -4.58 2.23
N VAL A 125 2.94 -4.11 1.75
CA VAL A 125 2.68 -3.77 0.35
C VAL A 125 2.13 -2.35 0.27
N ASP A 126 2.77 -1.50 -0.53
CA ASP A 126 2.39 -0.11 -0.82
C ASP A 126 2.73 0.24 -2.27
#